data_AF-K1SL76-F1
#
_entry.id   AF-K1SL76-F1
#
_cell.length_a   1.000
_cell.length_b   1.000
_cell.length_c   1.000
_cell.angle_alpha   90.00
_cell.angle_beta   90.00
_cell.angle_gamma   90.00
#
_symmetry.space_group_name_H-M   'P 1'
#
loop_
_entity.id
_entity.type
_entity.pdbx_description
1 polymer ?
#
loop_
_entity_poly.entity_id
_entity_poly.type
_entity_poly.pdbx_seq_one_letter_code
_entity_poly.pdbx_strand_id
1 'polypeptide(L)'
;MSISKDELEELLNTPGIHMMTTDDFRREIPKKQKLKKKKSSEKKEAPVLDINKIPAPHVIKGKLDDYVIGQDYAKKVMSVAVYNHYKRVATNTMDEIEIEKSNMLMIGPTGSGKTYLVKTLAKLLDVPLAITDATSLTEAGYIGDDIESVVSKLLAAADNDVEKAETGIIFIDEIDKIAKKQNTSSRDVSGESVQQGMLKLLEGSEVEVPVGATSKNAMVPLATVNTKNILFICGGAFP
;
A
#
# COMPACT_ATOMS: atom_id res chain seq x y z
N MET A 1 24.96 50.57 13.01
CA MET A 1 26.06 50.14 13.88
C MET A 1 26.70 48.93 13.24
N SER A 2 27.92 49.06 12.74
CA SER A 2 28.70 47.97 12.15
C SER A 2 29.52 47.33 13.26
N ILE A 3 29.17 46.10 13.64
CA ILE A 3 29.92 45.30 14.61
C ILE A 3 31.28 44.98 13.97
N SER A 4 32.36 45.19 14.71
CA SER A 4 33.71 44.89 14.24
C SER A 4 33.91 43.37 14.15
N LYS A 5 34.83 42.91 13.28
CA LYS A 5 35.08 41.47 13.10
C LYS A 5 35.51 40.78 14.40
N ASP A 6 36.21 41.51 15.26
CA ASP A 6 36.72 40.98 16.52
C ASP A 6 35.57 40.82 17.56
N GLU A 7 34.61 41.74 17.59
CA GLU A 7 33.39 41.62 18.43
C GLU A 7 32.49 40.47 17.97
N LEU A 8 32.49 40.13 16.67
CA LEU A 8 31.74 38.99 16.14
C LEU A 8 32.36 37.65 16.56
N GLU A 9 33.70 37.56 16.62
CA GLU A 9 34.40 36.35 17.07
C GLU A 9 34.21 36.10 18.58
N GLU A 10 34.13 37.16 19.39
CA GLU A 10 33.90 37.06 20.83
C GLU A 10 32.47 36.57 21.17
N LEU A 11 31.49 36.98 20.37
CA LEU A 11 30.10 36.51 20.45
C LEU A 11 29.92 35.05 19.98
N LEU A 12 30.81 34.53 19.12
CA LEU A 12 30.76 33.15 18.64
C LEU A 12 31.41 32.16 19.63
N ASN A 13 32.32 32.63 20.50
CA ASN A 13 33.03 31.82 21.48
C ASN A 13 32.39 31.83 22.88
N THR A 14 31.22 32.42 23.06
CA THR A 14 30.51 32.42 24.34
C THR A 14 29.80 31.08 24.57
N PRO A 15 30.08 30.35 25.68
CA PRO A 15 29.47 29.06 25.93
C PRO A 15 27.95 29.21 26.13
N GLY A 16 27.18 28.60 25.23
CA GLY A 16 25.70 28.66 25.22
C GLY A 16 25.09 29.31 23.97
N ILE A 17 25.89 29.95 23.11
CA ILE A 17 25.44 30.48 21.81
C ILE A 17 25.83 29.49 20.72
N HIS A 18 24.93 28.58 20.35
CA HIS A 18 25.12 27.72 19.17
C HIS A 18 24.37 28.34 17.99
N MET A 19 25.07 29.13 17.16
CA MET A 19 24.55 29.44 15.83
C MET A 19 24.65 28.17 14.98
N MET A 20 23.53 27.71 14.44
CA MET A 20 23.50 26.62 13.47
C MET A 20 24.34 27.01 12.25
N THR A 21 25.37 26.22 11.96
CA THR A 21 26.22 26.45 10.80
C THR A 21 25.59 25.83 9.55
N THR A 22 25.94 26.35 8.37
CA THR A 22 25.50 25.78 7.08
C THR A 22 25.94 24.33 6.87
N ASP A 23 26.97 23.87 7.58
CA ASP A 23 27.41 22.48 7.56
C ASP A 23 26.54 21.55 8.44
N ASP A 24 25.88 22.08 9.48
CA ASP A 24 24.87 21.32 10.25
C ASP A 24 23.63 21.03 9.38
N PHE A 25 23.23 22.00 8.55
CA PHE A 25 22.16 21.82 7.56
C PHE A 25 22.46 20.72 6.53
N ARG A 26 23.73 20.44 6.23
CA ARG A 26 24.10 19.38 5.28
C ARG A 26 24.00 17.97 5.88
N ARG A 27 24.07 17.84 7.20
CA ARG A 27 24.01 16.53 7.88
C ARG A 27 22.58 16.04 8.10
N GLU A 28 21.60 16.94 8.11
CA GLU A 28 20.19 16.59 8.31
C GLU A 28 19.38 16.35 7.04
N ILE A 29 19.98 16.43 5.84
CA ILE A 29 19.25 16.10 4.62
C ILE A 29 19.18 14.56 4.52
N PRO A 30 18.01 13.92 4.72
CA PRO A 30 17.89 12.49 4.49
C PRO A 30 18.28 12.21 3.03
N LYS A 31 19.14 11.20 2.82
CA LYS A 31 19.56 10.75 1.49
C LYS A 31 18.34 10.64 0.59
N LYS A 32 18.23 11.56 -0.38
CA LYS A 32 17.12 11.65 -1.34
C LYS A 32 16.89 10.28 -1.96
N GLN A 33 15.86 9.56 -1.50
CA GLN A 33 15.49 8.28 -2.08
C GLN A 33 15.13 8.52 -3.54
N LYS A 34 15.86 7.88 -4.45
CA LYS A 34 15.71 8.11 -5.89
C LYS A 34 14.49 7.34 -6.39
N LEU A 35 13.47 8.07 -6.81
CA LEU A 35 12.40 7.55 -7.67
C LEU A 35 13.00 6.93 -8.93
N LYS A 36 12.69 5.66 -9.21
CA LYS A 36 12.91 5.07 -10.53
C LYS A 36 11.79 5.57 -11.44
N LYS A 37 12.05 6.62 -12.23
CA LYS A 37 11.08 7.16 -13.19
C LYS A 37 10.75 6.14 -14.29
N LYS A 38 9.46 6.03 -14.61
CA LYS A 38 8.93 5.35 -15.82
C LYS A 38 9.65 5.92 -17.05
N LYS A 39 10.34 5.07 -17.82
CA LYS A 39 10.95 5.49 -19.09
C LYS A 39 9.82 5.76 -20.08
N SER A 40 9.66 7.03 -20.46
CA SER A 40 8.81 7.43 -21.58
C SER A 40 9.43 6.93 -22.90
N SER A 41 9.06 5.72 -23.30
CA SER A 41 9.28 5.24 -24.66
C SER A 41 8.11 4.35 -25.03
N GLU A 42 7.42 4.70 -26.12
CA GLU A 42 6.39 3.91 -26.80
C GLU A 42 6.94 2.52 -27.18
N LYS A 43 6.98 1.62 -26.20
CA LYS A 43 7.19 0.19 -26.40
C LYS A 43 5.90 -0.47 -25.96
N LYS A 44 5.30 -1.24 -26.88
CA LYS A 44 4.21 -2.18 -26.55
C LYS A 44 4.55 -2.85 -25.22
N GLU A 45 3.79 -2.50 -24.18
CA GLU A 45 4.08 -2.90 -22.80
C GLU A 45 4.14 -4.42 -22.75
N ALA A 46 5.35 -4.97 -22.56
CA ALA A 46 5.46 -6.37 -22.18
C ALA A 46 4.73 -6.50 -20.84
N PRO A 47 3.89 -7.54 -20.64
CA PRO A 47 3.13 -7.67 -19.41
C PRO A 47 4.10 -7.70 -18.22
N VAL A 48 3.81 -6.89 -17.20
CA VAL A 48 4.62 -6.75 -15.97
C VAL A 48 4.80 -8.11 -15.27
N LEU A 49 3.91 -9.05 -15.53
CA LEU A 49 3.97 -10.43 -15.06
C LEU A 49 3.88 -11.42 -16.23
N ASP A 50 4.80 -12.39 -16.26
CA ASP A 50 4.79 -13.48 -17.23
C ASP A 50 3.75 -14.53 -16.82
N ILE A 51 2.74 -14.70 -17.66
CA ILE A 51 1.62 -15.63 -17.43
C ILE A 51 2.10 -17.07 -17.17
N ASN A 52 3.22 -17.46 -17.78
CA ASN A 52 3.78 -18.81 -17.65
C ASN A 52 4.41 -19.06 -16.28
N LYS A 53 4.67 -17.99 -15.52
CA LYS A 53 5.21 -18.07 -14.17
C LYS A 53 4.13 -18.12 -13.10
N ILE A 54 2.86 -17.91 -13.45
CA ILE A 54 1.76 -17.96 -12.49
C ILE A 54 1.43 -19.44 -12.23
N PRO A 55 1.68 -19.97 -11.02
CA PRO A 55 1.40 -21.36 -10.71
C PRO A 55 -0.10 -21.65 -10.80
N ALA A 56 -0.45 -22.85 -11.28
CA ALA A 56 -1.84 -23.28 -11.34
C ALA A 56 -2.49 -23.31 -9.93
N PRO A 57 -3.82 -23.13 -9.80
CA PRO A 57 -4.48 -23.02 -8.50
C PRO A 57 -4.21 -24.19 -7.54
N HIS A 58 -4.12 -25.43 -8.05
CA HIS A 58 -3.81 -26.60 -7.23
C HIS A 58 -2.37 -26.57 -6.68
N VAL A 59 -1.43 -25.97 -7.42
CA VAL A 59 -0.04 -25.77 -6.97
C VAL A 59 0.02 -24.68 -5.91
N ILE A 60 -0.71 -23.56 -6.10
CA ILE A 60 -0.82 -22.51 -5.07
C ILE A 60 -1.39 -23.10 -3.79
N LYS A 61 -2.51 -23.83 -3.88
CA LYS A 61 -3.15 -24.50 -2.73
C LYS A 61 -2.19 -25.44 -2.04
N GLY A 62 -1.49 -26.29 -2.79
CA GLY A 62 -0.50 -27.23 -2.24
C GLY A 62 0.61 -26.52 -1.47
N LYS A 63 1.19 -25.45 -2.03
CA LYS A 63 2.20 -24.66 -1.31
C LYS A 63 1.64 -23.97 -0.07
N LEU A 64 0.37 -23.55 -0.07
CA LEU A 64 -0.28 -22.98 1.11
C LEU A 64 -0.54 -24.05 2.19
N ASP A 65 -0.74 -25.31 1.81
CA ASP A 65 -0.91 -26.42 2.75
C ASP A 65 0.33 -26.63 3.63
N ASP A 66 1.53 -26.37 3.09
CA ASP A 66 2.79 -26.53 3.82
C ASP A 66 2.93 -25.56 5.02
N TYR A 67 2.19 -24.44 5.01
CA TYR A 67 2.27 -23.40 6.03
C TYR A 67 0.97 -23.24 6.83
N VAL A 68 -0.19 -23.37 6.18
CA VAL A 68 -1.50 -23.13 6.80
C VAL A 68 -2.28 -24.44 6.93
N ILE A 69 -2.38 -24.92 8.17
CA ILE A 69 -3.10 -26.15 8.50
C ILE A 69 -4.62 -25.89 8.50
N GLY A 70 -5.39 -26.81 7.90
CA GLY A 70 -6.85 -26.67 7.75
C GLY A 70 -7.22 -25.58 6.74
N GLN A 71 -8.37 -24.92 6.91
CA GLN A 71 -8.83 -23.82 6.04
C GLN A 71 -8.90 -24.18 4.54
N ASP A 72 -9.20 -25.43 4.19
CA ASP A 72 -9.15 -25.93 2.82
C ASP A 72 -10.02 -25.15 1.84
N TYR A 73 -11.21 -24.74 2.28
CA TYR A 73 -12.11 -23.92 1.49
C TYR A 73 -11.48 -22.56 1.15
N ALA A 74 -10.96 -21.85 2.16
CA ALA A 74 -10.32 -20.55 1.98
C ALA A 74 -9.09 -20.65 1.07
N LYS A 75 -8.23 -21.65 1.28
CA LYS A 75 -7.05 -21.89 0.41
C LYS A 75 -7.45 -22.15 -1.04
N LYS A 76 -8.50 -22.97 -1.28
CA LYS A 76 -9.00 -23.26 -2.63
C LYS A 76 -9.52 -22.00 -3.32
N VAL A 77 -10.40 -21.25 -2.66
CA VAL A 77 -10.98 -20.02 -3.21
C VAL A 77 -9.89 -18.99 -3.51
N MET A 78 -8.99 -18.76 -2.55
CA MET A 78 -7.88 -17.82 -2.70
C MET A 78 -6.96 -18.20 -3.85
N SER A 79 -6.64 -19.49 -4.00
CA SER A 79 -5.79 -19.97 -5.10
C SER A 79 -6.40 -19.72 -6.48
N VAL A 80 -7.72 -19.88 -6.63
CA VAL A 80 -8.43 -19.61 -7.89
C VAL A 80 -8.52 -18.10 -8.15
N ALA A 81 -8.91 -17.32 -7.14
CA ALA A 81 -9.06 -15.87 -7.27
C ALA A 81 -7.73 -15.20 -7.67
N VAL A 82 -6.63 -15.57 -7.03
CA VAL A 82 -5.29 -15.08 -7.32
C VAL A 82 -4.84 -15.47 -8.72
N TYR A 83 -5.02 -16.74 -9.09
CA TYR A 83 -4.66 -17.19 -10.43
C TYR A 83 -5.41 -16.38 -11.50
N ASN A 84 -6.71 -16.18 -11.33
CA ASN A 84 -7.53 -15.38 -12.25
C ASN A 84 -7.10 -13.90 -12.28
N HIS A 85 -6.83 -13.31 -11.11
CA HIS A 85 -6.36 -11.93 -11.00
C HIS A 85 -5.06 -11.73 -11.78
N TYR A 86 -4.05 -12.56 -11.54
CA TYR A 86 -2.77 -12.41 -12.22
C TYR A 86 -2.80 -12.85 -13.69
N LYS A 87 -3.67 -13.80 -14.05
CA LYS A 87 -3.95 -14.13 -15.45
C LYS A 87 -4.50 -12.90 -16.18
N ARG A 88 -5.49 -12.21 -15.59
CA ARG A 88 -6.06 -10.96 -16.12
C ARG A 88 -4.98 -9.88 -16.30
N VAL A 89 -4.16 -9.66 -15.27
CA VAL A 89 -3.06 -8.66 -15.31
C VAL A 89 -2.06 -8.99 -16.42
N ALA A 90 -1.70 -10.27 -16.61
CA ALA A 90 -0.76 -10.68 -17.64
C ALA A 90 -1.32 -10.61 -19.07
N THR A 91 -2.63 -10.83 -19.25
CA THR A 91 -3.26 -10.78 -20.58
C THR A 91 -3.62 -9.38 -21.07
N ASN A 92 -3.54 -8.38 -20.18
CA ASN A 92 -3.73 -6.95 -20.40
C ASN A 92 -4.62 -6.59 -21.61
N THR A 93 -5.91 -6.95 -21.53
CA THR A 93 -6.97 -6.55 -22.50
C THR A 93 -6.57 -6.76 -23.97
N MET A 94 -6.21 -7.99 -24.34
CA MET A 94 -6.19 -8.37 -25.77
C MET A 94 -7.59 -8.41 -26.42
N ASP A 95 -8.65 -8.36 -25.61
CA ASP A 95 -10.04 -8.35 -26.07
C ASP A 95 -10.77 -7.10 -25.57
N GLU A 96 -11.77 -6.62 -26.31
CA GLU A 96 -12.71 -5.53 -25.95
C GLU A 96 -13.54 -5.82 -24.66
N ILE A 97 -13.20 -6.89 -23.94
CA ILE A 97 -13.88 -7.39 -22.75
C ILE A 97 -13.09 -6.92 -21.53
N GLU A 98 -13.69 -6.00 -20.77
CA GLU A 98 -13.17 -5.63 -19.45
C GLU A 98 -13.46 -6.75 -18.45
N ILE A 99 -12.39 -7.31 -17.87
CA ILE A 99 -12.49 -8.28 -16.80
C ILE A 99 -12.25 -7.54 -15.48
N GLU A 100 -13.19 -7.69 -14.55
CA GLU A 100 -13.07 -7.12 -13.21
C GLU A 100 -12.04 -7.86 -12.34
N LYS A 101 -11.40 -7.13 -11.42
CA LYS A 101 -10.42 -7.73 -10.50
C LYS A 101 -11.10 -8.56 -9.42
N SER A 102 -10.50 -9.72 -9.09
CA SER A 102 -11.06 -10.69 -8.14
C SER A 102 -10.72 -10.33 -6.69
N ASN A 103 -11.19 -9.18 -6.20
CA ASN A 103 -11.04 -8.80 -4.80
C ASN A 103 -11.68 -9.85 -3.88
N MET A 104 -11.13 -10.03 -2.67
CA MET A 104 -11.56 -11.07 -1.75
C MET A 104 -11.98 -10.49 -0.40
N LEU A 105 -13.03 -11.05 0.20
CA LEU A 105 -13.40 -10.82 1.60
C LEU A 105 -13.25 -12.13 2.38
N MET A 106 -12.33 -12.13 3.35
CA MET A 106 -12.05 -13.24 4.24
C MET A 106 -12.80 -13.08 5.56
N ILE A 107 -13.74 -13.99 5.81
CA ILE A 107 -14.51 -14.04 7.06
C ILE A 107 -14.00 -15.21 7.89
N GLY A 108 -13.72 -14.96 9.17
CA GLY A 108 -13.39 -16.01 10.13
C GLY A 108 -12.90 -15.44 11.45
N PRO A 109 -12.93 -16.23 12.53
CA PRO A 109 -12.63 -15.74 13.88
C PRO A 109 -11.21 -15.19 14.01
N THR A 110 -10.97 -14.42 15.06
CA THR A 110 -9.62 -13.97 15.43
C THR A 110 -8.72 -15.19 15.65
N GLY A 111 -7.48 -15.13 15.15
CA GLY A 111 -6.52 -16.23 15.27
C GLY A 111 -6.71 -17.40 14.29
N SER A 112 -7.68 -17.35 13.37
CA SER A 112 -7.89 -18.42 12.36
C SER A 112 -6.84 -18.47 11.23
N GLY A 113 -5.89 -17.53 11.22
CA GLY A 113 -4.80 -17.47 10.26
C GLY A 113 -5.06 -16.60 9.02
N LYS A 114 -6.09 -15.73 8.99
CA LYS A 114 -6.38 -14.82 7.86
C LYS A 114 -5.14 -14.05 7.38
N THR A 115 -4.55 -13.25 8.27
CA THR A 115 -3.35 -12.45 7.99
C THR A 115 -2.15 -13.31 7.60
N TYR A 116 -1.98 -14.47 8.23
CA TYR A 116 -0.87 -15.38 7.93
C TYR A 116 -1.00 -16.04 6.55
N LEU A 117 -2.23 -16.38 6.15
CA LEU A 117 -2.54 -16.93 4.84
C LEU A 117 -2.19 -15.94 3.73
N VAL A 118 -2.58 -14.66 3.88
CA VAL A 118 -2.26 -13.60 2.90
C VAL A 118 -0.76 -13.32 2.84
N LYS A 119 -0.07 -13.24 3.99
CA LYS A 119 1.41 -13.10 4.03
C LYS A 119 2.11 -14.24 3.30
N THR A 120 1.64 -15.48 3.49
CA THR A 120 2.21 -16.66 2.85
C THR A 120 1.98 -16.60 1.34
N LEU A 121 0.76 -16.28 0.92
CA LEU A 121 0.42 -16.11 -0.49
C LEU A 121 1.33 -15.10 -1.19
N ALA A 122 1.49 -13.89 -0.63
CA ALA A 122 2.32 -12.85 -1.25
C ALA A 122 3.77 -13.30 -1.43
N LYS A 123 4.34 -13.98 -0.41
CA LYS A 123 5.69 -14.57 -0.50
C LYS A 123 5.80 -15.65 -1.56
N LEU A 124 4.77 -16.49 -1.71
CA LEU A 124 4.75 -17.56 -2.71
C LEU A 124 4.72 -17.04 -4.15
N LEU A 125 4.12 -15.86 -4.35
CA LEU A 125 3.98 -15.21 -5.66
C LEU A 125 5.09 -14.19 -5.94
N ASP A 126 5.94 -13.88 -4.94
CA ASP A 126 6.98 -12.86 -5.03
C ASP A 126 6.45 -11.47 -5.42
N VAL A 127 5.35 -11.06 -4.77
CA VAL A 127 4.69 -9.77 -5.02
C VAL A 127 4.72 -8.87 -3.77
N PRO A 128 4.77 -7.53 -3.93
CA PRO A 128 4.68 -6.61 -2.80
C PRO A 128 3.37 -6.78 -2.02
N LEU A 129 3.44 -6.63 -0.70
CA LEU A 129 2.28 -6.74 0.20
C LEU A 129 2.24 -5.56 1.17
N ALA A 130 1.12 -4.86 1.20
CA ALA A 130 0.76 -3.92 2.27
C ALA A 130 -0.28 -4.55 3.19
N ILE A 131 -0.13 -4.36 4.49
CA ILE A 131 -1.11 -4.77 5.50
C ILE A 131 -1.50 -3.53 6.29
N THR A 132 -2.80 -3.28 6.38
CA THR A 132 -3.39 -2.17 7.14
C THR A 132 -4.55 -2.68 7.97
N ASP A 133 -4.76 -2.06 9.12
CA ASP A 133 -5.96 -2.23 9.93
C ASP A 133 -7.00 -1.18 9.53
N ALA A 134 -8.23 -1.59 9.23
CA ALA A 134 -9.31 -0.68 8.85
C ALA A 134 -9.63 0.36 9.93
N THR A 135 -9.43 0.06 11.21
CA THR A 135 -9.69 0.99 12.32
C THR A 135 -8.75 2.17 12.36
N SER A 136 -7.56 2.03 11.76
CA SER A 136 -6.57 3.11 11.66
C SER A 136 -6.89 4.12 10.57
N LEU A 137 -7.80 3.78 9.65
CA LEU A 137 -8.13 4.61 8.51
C LEU A 137 -9.16 5.68 8.87
N THR A 138 -8.95 6.89 8.35
CA THR A 138 -9.89 8.00 8.51
C THR A 138 -10.04 8.78 7.20
N GLU A 139 -11.14 9.54 7.07
CA GLU A 139 -11.28 10.53 6.00
C GLU A 139 -10.12 11.54 6.04
N ALA A 140 -9.73 12.09 4.89
CA ALA A 140 -8.70 13.10 4.81
C ALA A 140 -9.00 14.30 5.74
N GLY A 141 -7.99 14.74 6.48
CA GLY A 141 -8.11 15.86 7.43
C GLY A 141 -8.51 15.48 8.85
N TYR A 142 -8.64 14.18 9.17
CA TYR A 142 -8.86 13.67 10.52
C TYR A 142 -7.60 13.03 11.13
N ILE A 143 -7.64 12.74 12.43
CA ILE A 143 -6.56 12.06 13.14
C ILE A 143 -6.61 10.57 12.81
N GLY A 144 -5.64 10.09 12.04
CA GLY A 144 -5.54 8.70 11.60
C GLY A 144 -4.70 8.59 10.33
N ASP A 145 -4.61 7.39 9.78
CA ASP A 145 -4.01 7.15 8.47
C ASP A 145 -5.05 7.52 7.38
N ASP A 146 -4.65 8.34 6.41
CA ASP A 146 -5.47 8.57 5.22
C ASP A 146 -5.67 7.25 4.46
N ILE A 147 -6.83 7.09 3.81
CA ILE A 147 -7.19 5.90 3.04
C ILE A 147 -6.13 5.64 1.95
N GLU A 148 -5.62 6.69 1.31
CA GLU A 148 -4.59 6.59 0.27
C GLU A 148 -3.23 6.10 0.81
N SER A 149 -3.00 6.17 2.12
CA SER A 149 -1.75 5.72 2.74
C SER A 149 -1.51 4.22 2.57
N VAL A 150 -2.55 3.42 2.33
CA VAL A 150 -2.41 1.97 2.05
C VAL A 150 -1.61 1.74 0.77
N VAL A 151 -1.76 2.63 -0.22
CA VAL A 151 -1.00 2.59 -1.47
C VAL A 151 0.44 3.05 -1.23
N SER A 152 0.66 4.06 -0.37
CA SER A 152 2.01 4.46 0.05
C SER A 152 2.77 3.31 0.73
N LYS A 153 2.09 2.57 1.62
CA LYS A 153 2.65 1.38 2.29
C LYS A 153 3.03 0.29 1.27
N LEU A 154 2.19 0.09 0.25
CA LEU A 154 2.49 -0.87 -0.82
C LEU A 154 3.67 -0.43 -1.67
N LEU A 155 3.72 0.86 -2.05
CA LEU A 155 4.82 1.43 -2.81
C LEU A 155 6.14 1.31 -2.05
N ALA A 156 6.14 1.55 -0.75
CA ALA A 156 7.31 1.32 0.10
C ALA A 156 7.73 -0.17 0.13
N ALA A 157 6.76 -1.10 0.24
CA ALA A 157 7.01 -2.54 0.17
C ALA A 157 7.53 -3.02 -1.20
N ALA A 158 7.31 -2.21 -2.25
CA ALA A 158 7.81 -2.43 -3.60
C ALA A 158 9.15 -1.71 -3.87
N ASP A 159 9.89 -1.29 -2.82
CA ASP A 159 11.14 -0.50 -2.95
C ASP A 159 10.97 0.80 -3.74
N ASN A 160 9.80 1.44 -3.63
CA ASN A 160 9.38 2.62 -4.39
C ASN A 160 9.34 2.40 -5.92
N ASP A 161 9.13 1.16 -6.36
CA ASP A 161 8.92 0.79 -7.75
C ASP A 161 7.41 0.75 -8.07
N VAL A 162 6.95 1.72 -8.86
CA VAL A 162 5.53 1.88 -9.20
C VAL A 162 5.00 0.67 -9.95
N GLU A 163 5.72 0.16 -10.95
CA GLU A 163 5.26 -0.97 -11.77
C GLU A 163 5.08 -2.24 -10.92
N LYS A 164 5.99 -2.47 -9.95
CA LYS A 164 5.83 -3.55 -8.98
C LYS A 164 4.67 -3.31 -8.03
N ALA A 165 4.50 -2.10 -7.51
CA ALA A 165 3.41 -1.77 -6.59
C ALA A 165 2.04 -1.98 -7.24
N GLU A 166 1.87 -1.60 -8.50
CA GLU A 166 0.61 -1.76 -9.25
C GLU A 166 0.19 -3.22 -9.46
N THR A 167 1.07 -4.19 -9.23
CA THR A 167 0.78 -5.63 -9.28
C THR A 167 0.79 -6.32 -7.91
N GLY A 168 0.91 -5.53 -6.84
CA GLY A 168 0.96 -6.01 -5.47
C GLY A 168 -0.40 -6.38 -4.87
N ILE A 169 -0.37 -6.71 -3.58
CA ILE A 169 -1.53 -7.08 -2.77
C ILE A 169 -1.69 -6.06 -1.64
N ILE A 170 -2.91 -5.58 -1.42
CA ILE A 170 -3.27 -4.81 -0.22
C ILE A 170 -4.22 -5.66 0.63
N PHE A 171 -3.80 -5.94 1.86
CA PHE A 171 -4.62 -6.60 2.87
C PHE A 171 -5.14 -5.59 3.89
N ILE A 172 -6.45 -5.54 4.06
CA ILE A 172 -7.13 -4.65 5.01
C ILE A 172 -7.85 -5.52 6.05
N ASP A 173 -7.27 -5.64 7.24
CA ASP A 173 -7.84 -6.43 8.33
C ASP A 173 -8.85 -5.59 9.13
N GLU A 174 -9.60 -6.25 10.02
CA GLU A 174 -10.61 -5.64 10.89
C GLU A 174 -11.70 -4.82 10.16
N ILE A 175 -12.04 -5.21 8.93
CA ILE A 175 -13.09 -4.51 8.14
C ILE A 175 -14.46 -4.55 8.83
N ASP A 176 -14.69 -5.53 9.71
CA ASP A 176 -15.90 -5.63 10.53
C ASP A 176 -16.04 -4.47 11.53
N LYS A 177 -14.95 -3.77 11.88
CA LYS A 177 -14.97 -2.65 12.84
C LYS A 177 -15.44 -1.35 12.22
N ILE A 178 -15.29 -1.18 10.91
CA ILE A 178 -15.78 -0.01 10.17
C ILE A 178 -17.18 -0.24 9.59
N ALA A 179 -17.78 -1.41 9.80
CA ALA A 179 -19.15 -1.72 9.42
C ALA A 179 -20.15 -0.96 10.31
N LYS A 180 -21.17 -0.38 9.68
CA LYS A 180 -22.16 0.52 10.31
C LYS A 180 -22.87 -0.15 11.50
N LYS A 181 -22.83 0.50 12.67
CA LYS A 181 -23.80 0.25 13.75
C LYS A 181 -25.12 0.96 13.42
N GLN A 182 -26.24 0.24 13.53
CA GLN A 182 -27.56 0.65 13.03
C GLN A 182 -28.15 1.98 13.55
N ASN A 183 -27.56 2.75 14.49
CA ASN A 183 -28.29 3.85 15.17
C ASN A 183 -27.44 5.02 15.68
N THR A 184 -26.71 5.75 14.81
CA THR A 184 -26.06 7.01 15.23
C THR A 184 -26.34 8.16 14.26
N SER A 185 -26.96 9.24 14.76
CA SER A 185 -27.31 10.44 13.99
C SER A 185 -26.14 11.42 13.78
N SER A 186 -24.92 11.06 14.20
CA SER A 186 -23.71 11.87 14.02
C SER A 186 -23.03 11.57 12.68
N ARG A 187 -22.39 12.58 12.08
CA ARG A 187 -21.54 12.41 10.89
C ARG A 187 -20.45 11.37 11.17
N ASP A 188 -20.39 10.35 10.32
CA ASP A 188 -19.40 9.28 10.43
C ASP A 188 -18.12 9.67 9.65
N VAL A 189 -16.96 9.52 10.29
CA VAL A 189 -15.66 9.95 9.75
C VAL A 189 -14.67 8.77 9.65
N SER A 190 -15.04 7.60 10.18
CA SER A 190 -14.19 6.40 10.26
C SER A 190 -14.88 5.12 9.78
N GLY A 191 -16.22 5.08 9.72
CA GLY A 191 -16.98 3.94 9.20
C GLY A 191 -17.34 4.11 7.72
N GLU A 192 -18.51 4.70 7.46
CA GLU A 192 -19.08 4.84 6.11
C GLU A 192 -18.18 5.67 5.18
N SER A 193 -17.57 6.76 5.69
CA SER A 193 -16.67 7.61 4.90
C SER A 193 -15.40 6.87 4.46
N VAL A 194 -14.87 5.96 5.29
CA VAL A 194 -13.74 5.10 4.92
C VAL A 194 -14.16 4.10 3.85
N GLN A 195 -15.32 3.46 4.00
CA GLN A 195 -15.85 2.56 2.98
C GLN A 195 -16.02 3.26 1.62
N GLN A 196 -16.60 4.47 1.62
CA GLN A 196 -16.78 5.27 0.40
C GLN A 196 -15.45 5.66 -0.25
N GLY A 197 -14.46 6.09 0.54
CA GLY A 197 -13.13 6.41 0.02
C GLY A 197 -12.41 5.18 -0.55
N MET A 198 -12.58 4.01 0.08
CA MET A 198 -12.02 2.75 -0.39
C MET A 198 -12.62 2.28 -1.73
N LEU A 199 -13.89 2.59 -2.03
CA LEU A 199 -14.52 2.19 -3.30
C LEU A 199 -13.71 2.66 -4.52
N LYS A 200 -13.20 3.89 -4.50
CA LYS A 200 -12.38 4.43 -5.61
C LYS A 200 -11.11 3.60 -5.85
N LEU A 201 -10.45 3.17 -4.76
CA LEU A 201 -9.27 2.30 -4.83
C LEU A 201 -9.62 0.88 -5.31
N LEU A 202 -10.78 0.38 -4.90
CA LEU A 202 -11.28 -0.94 -5.27
C LEU A 202 -11.76 -1.00 -6.73
N GLU A 203 -12.28 0.09 -7.30
CA GLU A 203 -12.68 0.15 -8.71
C GLU A 203 -11.46 0.34 -9.62
N GLY A 204 -10.47 1.08 -9.16
CA GLY A 204 -9.27 1.40 -9.93
C GLY A 204 -9.21 2.89 -10.24
N SER A 205 -8.41 3.60 -9.46
CA SER A 205 -8.10 5.01 -9.63
C SER A 205 -6.59 5.24 -9.74
N GLU A 206 -6.21 6.36 -10.34
CA GLU A 206 -4.86 6.94 -10.18
C GLU A 206 -4.82 7.70 -8.86
N VAL A 207 -3.84 7.37 -8.02
CA VAL A 207 -3.68 7.95 -6.68
C VAL A 207 -2.29 8.54 -6.56
N GLU A 208 -2.19 9.78 -6.08
CA GLU A 208 -0.91 10.40 -5.78
C GLU A 208 -0.51 10.14 -4.34
N VAL A 209 0.61 9.44 -4.14
CA VAL A 209 1.11 9.04 -2.82
C VAL A 209 2.52 9.55 -2.56
N PRO A 210 2.86 9.89 -1.30
CA PRO A 210 4.22 10.25 -0.90
C PRO A 210 5.17 9.05 -1.03
N VAL A 211 6.39 9.33 -1.46
CA VAL A 211 7.46 8.33 -1.63
C VAL A 211 8.41 8.40 -0.44
N GLY A 212 8.58 7.28 0.25
CA GLY A 212 9.46 7.19 1.44
C GLY A 212 8.90 7.86 2.70
N ALA A 213 7.64 8.28 2.70
CA ALA A 213 6.93 8.79 3.88
C ALA A 213 5.47 8.31 3.89
N THR A 214 4.85 8.30 5.06
CA THR A 214 3.44 7.91 5.22
C THR A 214 2.46 9.05 5.00
N SER A 215 2.91 10.32 5.05
CA SER A 215 2.05 11.50 4.92
C SER A 215 2.48 12.47 3.82
N LYS A 216 1.50 13.17 3.23
CA LYS A 216 1.69 14.19 2.20
C LYS A 216 2.16 15.50 2.84
N ASN A 217 3.47 15.74 2.82
CA ASN A 217 4.07 17.05 3.12
C ASN A 217 4.64 17.66 1.83
N ALA A 218 4.58 18.99 1.68
CA ALA A 218 4.98 19.69 0.46
C ALA A 218 6.43 19.43 -0.02
N MET A 219 7.30 18.97 0.87
CA MET A 219 8.71 18.67 0.58
C MET A 219 8.94 17.21 0.16
N VAL A 220 7.94 16.34 0.30
CA VAL A 220 8.05 14.91 0.01
C VAL A 220 7.72 14.66 -1.47
N PRO A 221 8.57 13.93 -2.21
CA PRO A 221 8.27 13.58 -3.59
C PRO A 221 7.02 12.70 -3.66
N LEU A 222 6.14 13.00 -4.62
CA LEU A 222 4.94 12.22 -4.90
C LEU A 222 5.16 11.25 -6.07
N ALA A 223 4.47 10.12 -6.05
CA ALA A 223 4.33 9.20 -7.17
C ALA A 223 2.85 8.93 -7.44
N THR A 224 2.50 8.83 -8.73
CA THR A 224 1.17 8.40 -9.16
C THR A 224 1.17 6.89 -9.32
N VAL A 225 0.23 6.20 -8.68
CA VAL A 225 0.07 4.74 -8.71
C VAL A 225 -1.35 4.40 -9.18
N ASN A 226 -1.46 3.51 -10.16
CA ASN A 226 -2.75 3.01 -10.65
C ASN A 226 -3.20 1.75 -9.88
N THR A 227 -4.38 1.80 -9.28
CA THR A 227 -4.89 0.72 -8.42
C THR A 227 -5.70 -0.37 -9.16
N LYS A 228 -5.83 -0.29 -10.49
CA LYS A 228 -6.59 -1.25 -11.34
C LYS A 228 -6.03 -2.69 -11.26
N ASN A 229 -4.72 -2.84 -11.10
CA ASN A 229 -4.05 -4.15 -11.08
C ASN A 229 -3.62 -4.62 -9.68
N ILE A 230 -3.88 -3.81 -8.66
CA ILE A 230 -3.65 -4.16 -7.26
C ILE A 230 -4.77 -5.08 -6.78
N LEU A 231 -4.41 -6.21 -6.17
CA LEU A 231 -5.37 -7.14 -5.56
C LEU A 231 -5.71 -6.66 -4.14
N PHE A 232 -6.99 -6.45 -3.86
CA PHE A 232 -7.46 -6.14 -2.51
C PHE A 232 -8.02 -7.39 -1.84
N ILE A 233 -7.56 -7.63 -0.61
CA ILE A 233 -8.06 -8.67 0.28
C ILE A 233 -8.50 -8.01 1.57
N CYS A 234 -9.77 -8.09 1.91
CA CYS A 234 -10.29 -7.60 3.19
C CYS A 234 -10.45 -8.76 4.15
N GLY A 235 -10.17 -8.56 5.43
CA GLY A 235 -10.33 -9.54 6.50
C GLY A 235 -11.22 -9.00 7.61
N GLY A 236 -12.07 -9.85 8.18
CA GLY A 236 -12.88 -9.48 9.33
C GLY A 236 -13.36 -10.70 10.12
N ALA A 237 -13.65 -10.48 11.41
CA ALA A 237 -14.19 -11.53 12.28
C ALA A 237 -15.71 -11.65 12.18
N PHE A 238 -16.40 -10.52 11.98
CA PHE A 238 -17.86 -10.42 11.98
C PHE A 238 -18.53 -11.20 13.13
N PRO A 239 -18.18 -10.87 14.40
CA PRO A 239 -18.74 -11.53 15.58
C PRO A 239 -20.23 -11.25 15.80
#